data_AF-A0AAX0RSI2-F1
#
_entry.id   AF-A0AAX0RSI2-F1
#
_cell.length_a   1.000
_cell.length_b   1.000
_cell.length_c   1.000
_cell.angle_alpha   90.00
_cell.angle_beta   90.00
_cell.angle_gamma   90.00
#
_symmetry.space_group_name_H-M   'P 1'
#
loop_
_entity.id
_entity.type
_entity.pdbx_description
1 polymer ?
#
loop_
_entity_poly.entity_id
_entity_poly.type
_entity_poly.pdbx_seq_one_letter_code
_entity_poly.pdbx_strand_id
1 'polypeptide(L)' 'MMFACSKHVKETLKMMYLPHVLVISNQDKLSESVRCHICGYKAHYKLFNYLSQKKQDLKNVL' A
#
# COMPACT_ATOMS: atom_id res chain seq x y z
N MET A 1 2.26 2.05 5.00
CA MET A 1 1.86 1.42 3.72
C MET A 1 0.48 1.93 3.33
N MET A 2 0.17 2.05 2.04
CA MET A 2 -1.11 2.50 1.51
C MET A 2 -1.60 1.58 0.39
N PHE A 3 -2.93 1.48 0.23
CA PHE A 3 -3.55 0.73 -0.85
C PHE A 3 -4.31 1.67 -1.78
N ALA A 4 -4.18 1.46 -3.08
CA ALA A 4 -4.76 2.32 -4.10
C ALA A 4 -5.44 1.51 -5.22
N CYS A 5 -6.53 2.05 -5.75
CA CYS A 5 -7.12 1.58 -7.00
C CYS A 5 -6.44 2.25 -8.20
N SER A 6 -6.71 1.76 -9.42
CA SER A 6 -6.10 2.29 -10.65
C SER A 6 -6.39 3.77 -10.90
N LYS A 7 -7.51 4.30 -10.36
CA LYS A 7 -7.85 5.73 -10.49
C LYS A 7 -7.00 6.61 -9.56
N HIS A 8 -6.69 6.12 -8.36
CA HIS A 8 -6.05 6.93 -7.32
C HIS A 8 -4.57 6.61 -7.06
N VAL A 9 -3.99 5.63 -7.77
CA VAL A 9 -2.58 5.24 -7.60
C VAL A 9 -1.62 6.42 -7.77
N LYS A 10 -1.86 7.31 -8.75
CA LYS A 10 -1.03 8.50 -8.98
C LYS A 10 -1.13 9.52 -7.85
N GLU A 11 -2.29 9.63 -7.23
CA GLU A 11 -2.49 10.52 -6.09
C GLU A 11 -1.81 9.96 -4.85
N THR A 12 -1.96 8.66 -4.60
CA THR A 12 -1.27 7.97 -3.50
C THR A 12 0.26 8.02 -3.65
N LEU A 13 0.79 7.99 -4.88
CA LEU A 13 2.22 8.17 -5.15
C LEU A 13 2.73 9.54 -4.68
N LYS A 14 1.94 10.60 -4.81
CA LYS A 14 2.31 11.96 -4.36
C LYS A 14 2.30 12.11 -2.83
N MET A 15 1.55 11.26 -2.15
CA MET A 15 1.42 11.27 -0.68
C MET A 15 2.58 10.56 0.02
N MET A 16 3.46 9.87 -0.72
CA MET A 16 4.56 9.10 -0.15
C MET A 16 5.89 9.53 -0.77
N TYR A 17 6.93 9.65 0.06
CA TYR A 17 8.28 9.88 -0.42
C TYR A 17 8.89 8.54 -0.89
N LEU A 18 9.16 8.43 -2.20
CA LEU A 18 9.76 7.25 -2.86
C LEU A 18 9.09 5.90 -2.52
N PRO A 19 7.78 5.74 -2.77
CA PRO A 19 7.10 4.47 -2.52
C PRO A 19 7.48 3.41 -3.56
N HIS A 20 7.71 2.19 -3.09
CA HIS A 20 7.65 0.99 -3.92
C HIS A 20 6.18 0.64 -4.18
N VAL A 21 5.90 0.17 -5.40
CA VAL A 21 4.56 -0.21 -5.83
C VAL A 21 4.54 -1.69 -6.18
N LEU A 22 3.65 -2.44 -5.54
CA LEU A 22 3.35 -3.82 -5.89
C LEU A 22 1.92 -3.92 -6.43
N VAL A 23 1.74 -4.69 -7.49
CA VAL A 23 0.40 -5.04 -8.00
C VAL A 23 -0.16 -6.16 -7.13
N ILE A 24 -1.40 -6.02 -6.70
CA ILE A 24 -2.10 -7.05 -5.94
C ILE A 24 -2.61 -8.08 -6.94
N SER A 25 -2.05 -9.29 -6.92
CA SER A 25 -2.47 -10.34 -7.85
C SER A 25 -3.80 -10.95 -7.38
N ASN A 26 -4.62 -11.40 -8.32
CA ASN A 26 -5.86 -12.13 -8.02
C ASN A 26 -5.61 -13.50 -7.36
N GLN A 27 -4.36 -13.95 -7.22
CA GLN A 27 -3.98 -15.15 -6.47
C GLN A 27 -3.77 -14.86 -4.97
N ASP A 28 -3.53 -13.60 -4.58
CA ASP A 28 -3.44 -13.14 -3.18
C ASP A 28 -4.85 -12.99 -2.55
N LYS A 29 -5.75 -13.95 -2.83
CA LYS A 29 -7.18 -13.96 -2.43
C LYS A 29 -7.43 -14.03 -0.93
N LEU A 30 -6.39 -14.10 -0.09
CA LEU A 30 -6.50 -13.83 1.35
C LEU A 30 -6.92 -12.37 1.64
N SER A 31 -6.94 -11.51 0.63
CA SER A 31 -7.17 -10.06 0.70
C SER A 31 -8.54 -9.63 0.17
N GLU A 32 -9.62 -10.38 0.39
CA GLU A 32 -11.00 -9.98 -0.02
C GLU A 32 -11.45 -8.62 0.53
N SER A 33 -10.69 -7.99 1.43
CA SER A 33 -11.02 -6.73 2.09
C SER A 33 -10.14 -5.53 1.74
N VAL A 34 -9.17 -5.64 0.82
CA VAL A 34 -8.23 -4.54 0.60
C VAL A 34 -8.85 -3.44 -0.27
N ARG A 35 -9.21 -2.34 0.40
CA ARG A 35 -9.85 -1.17 -0.18
C ARG A 35 -8.87 -0.04 -0.42
N CYS A 36 -9.12 0.75 -1.45
CA CYS A 36 -8.39 1.98 -1.72
C CYS A 36 -8.63 2.96 -0.57
N HIS A 37 -7.56 3.54 -0.03
CA HIS A 37 -7.67 4.52 1.06
C HIS A 37 -8.39 5.82 0.68
N ILE A 38 -8.46 6.15 -0.62
CA ILE A 38 -9.08 7.40 -1.07
C ILE A 38 -10.58 7.24 -1.32
N CYS A 39 -11.01 6.12 -1.91
CA CYS A 39 -12.41 5.96 -2.35
C CYS A 39 -13.11 4.70 -1.87
N GLY A 40 -12.45 3.83 -1.09
CA GLY A 40 -13.04 2.61 -0.56
C GLY A 40 -13.31 1.49 -1.59
N TYR A 41 -13.15 1.74 -2.89
CA TYR A 41 -13.25 0.69 -3.93
C TYR A 41 -12.10 -0.31 -3.85
N LYS A 42 -12.22 -1.43 -4.58
CA LYS A 42 -11.18 -2.46 -4.68
C LYS A 42 -9.81 -1.84 -5.00
N ALA A 43 -8.82 -2.13 -4.18
CA ALA A 43 -7.44 -1.76 -4.45
C ALA A 43 -6.81 -2.74 -5.46
N HIS A 44 -5.93 -2.21 -6.30
CA HIS A 44 -5.13 -2.99 -7.25
C HIS A 44 -3.63 -2.85 -6.97
N TYR A 45 -3.24 -1.89 -6.14
CA TYR A 45 -1.85 -1.57 -5.84
C TYR A 45 -1.62 -1.42 -4.35
N LYS A 46 -0.46 -1.91 -3.90
CA LYS A 46 0.09 -1.76 -2.54
C LYS A 46 1.33 -0.88 -2.64
N LEU A 47 1.29 0.28 -1.99
CA LEU A 47 2.36 1.27 -1.95
C LEU A 47 3.01 1.28 -0.57
N PHE A 48 4.33 1.16 -0.51
CA PHE A 48 5.05 1.11 0.76
C PHE A 48 6.47 1.63 0.62
N ASN A 49 7.03 2.12 1.73
CA ASN A 49 8.41 2.58 1.78
C ASN A 49 9.17 1.69 2.78
N TYR A 50 10.22 1.00 2.31
CA TYR A 50 11.06 0.13 3.15
C TYR A 50 11.78 0.92 4.26
N LEU A 51 12.13 2.19 4.03
CA LEU A 51 12.83 3.03 5.00
C LEU A 51 11.98 3.34 6.22
N SER A 52 10.67 3.52 6.04
CA SER A 52 9.73 3.74 7.14
C SER A 52 9.42 2.45 7.91
N GLN A 53 9.51 1.30 7.24
CA GLN A 53 9.17 0.00 7.84
C GLN A 53 10.25 -0.50 8.79
N LYS A 54 11.54 -0.34 8.44
CA LYS A 54 12.67 -0.66 9.35
C LYS A 54 12.58 0.07 10.70
N LYS A 55 12.18 1.35 10.73
CA LYS A 55 12.02 2.10 11.99
C LYS A 55 10.85 1.62 12.86
N GLN A 56 9.81 1.03 12.27
CA GLN A 56 8.69 0.46 13.02
C GLN A 56 9.00 -0.95 13.52
N ASP A 57 9.65 -1.79 12.71
CA ASP A 57 10.08 -3.12 13.15
C ASP A 57 11.14 -3.04 14.27
N LEU A 58 12.07 -2.07 14.21
CA LEU A 58 13.02 -1.81 15.31
C LEU A 58 12.34 -1.33 16.60
N LYS A 59 11.14 -0.73 16.54
CA LYS A 59 10.39 -0.32 17.73
C LYS A 59 9.61 -1.47 18.38
N ASN A 60 9.34 -2.54 17.66
CA ASN A 60 8.62 -3.71 18.18
C ASN A 60 9.56 -4.83 18.67
N VAL A 61 10.88 -4.60 18.63
CA VAL A 61 11.92 -5.55 19.07
C VAL A 61 12.63 -5.07 20.37
N LEU A 62 12.13 -4.00 21.00
CA LEU A 62 12.59 -3.51 22.30
C LEU A 62 11.47 -3.57 23.34
#